data_AF-A0A1V5LBC7-F1
#
_entry.id   AF-A0A1V5LBC7-F1
#
_cell.length_a   1.000
_cell.length_b   1.000
_cell.length_c   1.000
_cell.angle_alpha   90.00
_cell.angle_beta   90.00
_cell.angle_gamma   90.00
#
_symmetry.space_group_name_H-M   'P 1'
#
loop_
_entity.id
_entity.type
_entity.pdbx_description
1 polymer ?
#
loop_
_entity_poly.entity_id
_entity_poly.type
_entity_poly.pdbx_seq_one_letter_code
_entity_poly.pdbx_strand_id
1 'polypeptide(L)'
;MAGPRVPRRLYETWVWIQGLLLALVIPLLLAAIVCPSWRWLVVAVVTFVLSFGISMGGAGLWPGLGEIFAVEGCFMGVELPRDSVSEVDIGPGWEKGGSAVVLFPYKKGIDQMAGDMAVSFFAPDEHGHEVCFAMFTYTAEKALELAERLRG
;
A
#
# COMPACT_ATOMS: atom_id res chain seq x y z
N MET A 1 9.13 -15.61 1.81
CA MET A 1 8.04 -14.83 2.44
C MET A 1 6.77 -14.97 1.60
N ALA A 2 5.58 -14.69 2.13
CA ALA A 2 4.38 -14.66 1.28
C ALA A 2 4.49 -13.53 0.25
N GLY A 3 4.26 -13.85 -1.01
CA GLY A 3 4.34 -12.99 -2.17
C GLY A 3 3.07 -12.17 -2.42
N PRO A 4 2.97 -11.53 -3.59
CA PRO A 4 1.86 -10.64 -3.92
C PRO A 4 0.51 -11.35 -3.79
N ARG A 5 -0.41 -10.78 -3.02
CA ARG A 5 -1.79 -11.28 -2.85
C ARG A 5 -2.71 -10.93 -4.01
N VAL A 6 -2.26 -10.10 -4.94
CA VAL A 6 -3.03 -9.73 -6.12
C VAL A 6 -2.12 -9.71 -7.34
N PRO A 7 -2.67 -9.99 -8.53
CA PRO A 7 -1.92 -9.85 -9.77
C PRO A 7 -1.31 -8.46 -9.86
N ARG A 8 0.00 -8.41 -10.10
CA ARG A 8 0.78 -7.16 -10.18
C ARG A 8 0.11 -6.10 -11.07
N ARG A 9 -0.30 -6.48 -12.28
CA ARG A 9 -0.95 -5.55 -13.22
C ARG A 9 -2.22 -4.92 -12.65
N LEU A 10 -3.00 -5.68 -11.87
CA LEU A 10 -4.20 -5.17 -11.22
C LEU A 10 -3.82 -4.16 -10.13
N TYR A 11 -2.84 -4.51 -9.30
CA TYR A 11 -2.31 -3.61 -8.26
C TYR A 11 -1.75 -2.31 -8.85
N GLU A 12 -0.88 -2.39 -9.85
CA GLU A 12 -0.29 -1.24 -10.53
C GLU A 12 -1.36 -0.38 -11.18
N THR A 13 -2.30 -0.98 -11.91
CA THR A 13 -3.41 -0.23 -12.55
C THR A 13 -4.22 0.52 -11.49
N TRP A 14 -4.52 -0.12 -10.37
CA TRP A 14 -5.24 0.51 -9.27
C TRP A 14 -4.46 1.67 -8.65
N VAL A 15 -3.16 1.49 -8.35
CA VAL A 15 -2.28 2.55 -7.84
C VAL A 15 -2.22 3.72 -8.83
N TRP A 16 -2.07 3.45 -10.12
CA TRP A 16 -2.03 4.47 -11.17
C TRP A 16 -3.33 5.27 -11.26
N ILE A 17 -4.48 4.59 -11.32
CA ILE A 17 -5.79 5.26 -11.38
C ILE A 17 -5.99 6.12 -10.14
N GLN A 18 -5.68 5.59 -8.95
CA GLN A 18 -5.84 6.32 -7.70
C GLN A 18 -4.91 7.53 -7.62
N GLY A 19 -3.63 7.36 -7.96
CA GLY A 19 -2.65 8.44 -7.99
C GLY A 19 -3.02 9.54 -8.98
N LEU A 20 -3.49 9.18 -10.18
CA LEU A 20 -3.92 10.14 -11.19
C LEU A 20 -5.17 10.92 -10.75
N LEU A 21 -6.16 10.25 -10.16
CA LEU A 21 -7.36 10.91 -9.64
C LEU A 21 -7.02 11.89 -8.53
N LEU A 22 -6.17 11.49 -7.57
CA LEU A 22 -5.71 12.38 -6.51
C LEU A 22 -4.92 13.57 -7.08
N ALA A 23 -4.01 13.32 -8.04
CA ALA A 23 -3.21 14.36 -8.66
C ALA A 23 -4.09 15.38 -9.43
N LEU A 24 -5.22 14.95 -10.00
CA LEU A 24 -6.18 15.82 -10.69
C LEU A 24 -6.98 16.73 -9.77
N VAL A 25 -7.12 16.40 -8.48
CA VAL A 25 -7.88 17.24 -7.54
C VAL A 25 -7.25 18.63 -7.42
N ILE A 26 -5.92 18.72 -7.33
CA ILE A 26 -5.20 20.00 -7.20
C ILE A 26 -5.44 20.94 -8.39
N PRO A 27 -5.20 20.56 -9.66
CA PRO A 27 -5.46 21.43 -10.80
C PRO A 27 -6.95 21.76 -10.96
N LEU A 28 -7.87 20.87 -10.57
CA LEU A 28 -9.32 21.17 -10.59
C LEU A 28 -9.70 22.24 -9.55
N LEU A 29 -9.10 22.19 -8.35
CA LEU A 29 -9.27 23.22 -7.34
C LEU A 29 -8.67 24.55 -7.80
N LEU A 30 -7.49 24.54 -8.41
CA LEU A 30 -6.88 25.74 -9.01
C LEU A 30 -7.76 26.31 -10.12
N ALA A 31 -8.33 25.46 -10.99
CA ALA A 31 -9.27 25.89 -12.01
C ALA A 31 -10.52 26.54 -11.40
N ALA A 32 -11.03 26.04 -10.27
CA ALA A 32 -12.15 26.64 -9.57
C ALA A 32 -11.84 28.05 -9.01
N ILE A 33 -10.57 28.32 -8.69
CA ILE A 33 -10.11 29.63 -8.20
C ILE A 33 -9.89 30.60 -9.37
N VAL A 34 -9.18 30.16 -10.41
CA VAL A 34 -8.78 31.01 -11.56
C VAL A 34 -9.96 31.26 -12.50
N CYS A 35 -10.80 30.24 -12.70
CA CYS A 35 -12.00 30.31 -13.53
C CYS A 35 -13.22 30.09 -12.62
N PRO A 36 -13.74 31.14 -11.95
CA PRO A 36 -14.76 31.04 -10.90
C PRO A 36 -16.12 30.60 -11.46
N SER A 37 -16.19 29.32 -11.80
CA SER A 37 -17.39 28.59 -12.14
C SER A 37 -17.53 27.48 -11.11
N TRP A 38 -18.68 27.45 -10.43
CA TRP A 38 -19.01 26.40 -9.45
C TRP A 38 -18.87 24.99 -10.03
N ARG A 39 -18.95 24.85 -11.37
CA ARG A 39 -18.74 23.59 -12.09
C ARG A 39 -17.37 22.99 -11.79
N TRP A 40 -16.30 23.79 -11.75
CA TRP A 40 -14.96 23.29 -11.45
C TRP A 40 -14.85 22.78 -10.01
N LEU A 41 -15.49 23.47 -9.07
CA LEU A 41 -15.57 23.01 -7.69
C LEU A 41 -16.32 21.67 -7.60
N VAL A 42 -17.44 21.54 -8.31
CA VAL A 42 -18.20 20.28 -8.34
C VAL A 42 -17.39 19.15 -8.97
N VAL A 43 -16.68 19.41 -10.08
CA VAL A 43 -15.82 18.40 -10.71
C VAL A 43 -14.68 18.00 -9.76
N ALA A 44 -14.07 18.93 -9.03
CA ALA A 44 -13.04 18.63 -8.03
C ALA A 44 -13.59 17.73 -6.91
N VAL A 45 -14.76 18.06 -6.37
CA VAL A 45 -15.42 17.27 -5.32
C VAL A 45 -15.78 15.86 -5.81
N VAL A 46 -16.39 15.75 -7.00
CA VAL A 46 -16.74 14.45 -7.59
C VAL A 46 -15.49 13.61 -7.83
N THR A 47 -14.42 14.21 -8.37
CA THR A 47 -13.14 13.52 -8.59
C THR A 47 -12.55 13.00 -7.28
N PHE A 48 -12.57 13.82 -6.23
CA PHE A 48 -12.10 13.42 -4.91
C PHE A 48 -12.93 12.28 -4.30
N VAL A 49 -14.27 12.34 -4.40
CA VAL A 49 -15.15 11.27 -3.92
C VAL A 49 -14.93 9.97 -4.69
N LEU A 50 -14.78 10.04 -6.01
CA LEU A 50 -14.48 8.87 -6.84
C LEU A 50 -13.12 8.26 -6.48
N SER A 51 -12.10 9.10 -6.27
CA SER A 51 -10.79 8.65 -5.80
C SER A 51 -10.91 7.92 -4.46
N PHE A 52 -11.65 8.50 -3.51
CA PHE A 52 -11.87 7.87 -2.22
C PHE A 52 -12.56 6.50 -2.35
N GLY A 53 -13.59 6.40 -3.20
CA GLY A 53 -14.27 5.15 -3.51
C GLY A 53 -13.36 4.09 -4.14
N ILE A 54 -12.46 4.48 -5.04
CA ILE A 54 -11.51 3.56 -5.69
C ILE A 54 -10.43 3.10 -4.71
N SER A 55 -9.92 3.99 -3.85
CA SER A 55 -9.00 3.60 -2.77
C SER A 55 -9.66 2.58 -1.83
N MET A 56 -10.90 2.84 -1.42
CA MET A 56 -11.68 1.92 -0.60
C MET A 56 -11.92 0.56 -1.26
N GLY A 57 -12.37 0.58 -2.51
CA GLY A 57 -12.62 -0.65 -3.26
C GLY A 57 -11.35 -1.50 -3.41
N GLY A 58 -10.24 -0.90 -3.81
CA GLY A 58 -9.00 -1.67 -4.04
C GLY A 58 -8.40 -2.26 -2.77
N ALA A 59 -8.27 -1.47 -1.71
CA ALA A 59 -7.71 -1.96 -0.45
C ALA A 59 -8.65 -2.94 0.28
N GLY A 60 -9.97 -2.74 0.18
CA GLY A 60 -10.96 -3.65 0.76
C GLY A 60 -11.06 -5.01 0.07
N LEU A 61 -10.70 -5.10 -1.21
CA LEU A 61 -10.75 -6.35 -1.99
C LEU A 61 -9.51 -7.23 -1.83
N TRP A 62 -8.40 -6.71 -1.28
CA TRP A 62 -7.15 -7.46 -1.16
C TRP A 62 -7.21 -8.75 -0.34
N PRO A 63 -7.88 -8.79 0.83
CA PRO A 63 -7.97 -10.03 1.59
C PRO A 63 -8.64 -11.15 0.78
N GLY A 64 -9.78 -10.85 0.13
CA GLY A 64 -10.54 -11.84 -0.65
C GLY A 64 -9.88 -12.23 -1.97
N LEU A 65 -9.21 -11.30 -2.66
CA LEU A 65 -8.51 -11.62 -3.91
C LEU A 65 -7.30 -12.53 -3.66
N GLY A 66 -6.55 -12.32 -2.57
CA GLY A 66 -5.41 -13.17 -2.23
C GLY A 66 -5.79 -14.62 -2.01
N GLU A 67 -6.92 -14.86 -1.34
CA GLU A 67 -7.40 -16.22 -1.07
C GLU A 67 -7.77 -16.98 -2.34
N ILE A 68 -8.25 -16.29 -3.37
CA ILE A 68 -8.56 -16.90 -4.69
C ILE A 68 -7.28 -17.37 -5.40
N PHE A 69 -6.18 -16.66 -5.20
CA PHE A 69 -4.89 -17.00 -5.81
C PHE A 69 -4.02 -17.92 -4.95
N ALA A 70 -4.51 -18.33 -3.77
CA ALA A 70 -3.82 -19.33 -2.96
C ALA A 70 -3.91 -20.70 -3.64
N VAL A 71 -2.76 -21.36 -3.83
CA VAL A 71 -2.68 -22.70 -4.39
C VAL A 71 -2.49 -23.67 -3.23
N GLU A 72 -3.37 -24.67 -3.12
CA GLU A 72 -3.33 -25.66 -2.03
C GLU A 72 -3.34 -25.02 -0.62
N GLY A 73 -4.02 -23.88 -0.47
CA GLY A 73 -4.10 -23.15 0.81
C GLY A 73 -2.85 -22.35 1.17
N CYS A 74 -1.88 -22.25 0.25
CA CYS A 74 -0.65 -21.50 0.43
C CYS A 74 -0.59 -20.32 -0.56
N PHE A 75 -0.16 -19.16 -0.08
CA PHE A 75 0.20 -18.04 -0.95
C PHE A 75 1.51 -18.33 -1.67
N MET A 76 1.67 -17.79 -2.89
CA MET A 76 2.95 -17.75 -3.59
C MET A 76 4.07 -17.30 -2.65
N GLY A 77 5.21 -17.99 -2.66
CA GLY A 77 6.38 -17.59 -1.90
C GLY A 77 7.31 -16.71 -2.74
N VAL A 78 7.85 -15.64 -2.16
CA VAL A 78 8.97 -14.88 -2.72
C VAL A 78 10.22 -15.16 -1.90
N GLU A 79 11.30 -15.52 -2.58
CA GLU A 79 12.64 -15.64 -2.03
C GLU A 79 13.38 -14.32 -2.20
N LEU A 80 14.03 -13.86 -1.14
CA LEU A 80 14.70 -12.57 -1.09
C LEU A 80 16.14 -12.80 -0.60
N PRO A 81 17.17 -12.38 -1.36
CA PRO A 81 18.53 -12.38 -0.85
C PRO A 81 18.60 -11.47 0.38
N ARG A 82 19.08 -12.00 1.51
CA ARG A 82 19.12 -11.25 2.77
C ARG A 82 19.92 -9.94 2.64
N ASP A 83 21.03 -9.99 1.91
CA ASP A 83 21.92 -8.87 1.65
C ASP A 83 21.27 -7.73 0.83
N SER A 84 20.11 -7.99 0.22
CA SER A 84 19.33 -7.00 -0.51
C SER A 84 18.26 -6.30 0.35
N VAL A 85 18.12 -6.72 1.61
CA VAL A 85 17.17 -6.12 2.55
C VAL A 85 17.75 -4.86 3.15
N SER A 86 16.97 -3.78 3.14
CA SER A 86 17.37 -2.49 3.71
C SER A 86 16.23 -1.84 4.50
N GLU A 87 16.59 -0.87 5.36
CA GLU A 87 15.67 -0.09 6.18
C GLU A 87 14.62 -0.94 6.94
N VAL A 88 15.08 -1.88 7.75
CA VAL A 88 14.19 -2.72 8.54
C VAL A 88 13.67 -1.97 9.77
N ASP A 89 12.37 -1.69 9.79
CA ASP A 89 11.67 -0.99 10.87
C ASP A 89 10.56 -1.84 11.48
N ILE A 90 10.26 -1.58 12.76
CA ILE A 90 9.15 -2.20 13.48
C ILE A 90 8.13 -1.12 13.85
N GLY A 91 6.86 -1.42 13.58
CA GLY A 91 5.71 -0.64 14.02
C GLY A 91 5.31 0.48 13.06
N PRO A 92 5.07 1.72 13.53
CA PRO A 92 4.66 2.83 12.69
C PRO A 92 5.68 3.13 11.57
N GLY A 93 5.21 3.59 10.41
CA GLY A 93 6.08 3.84 9.26
C GLY A 93 6.22 2.63 8.31
N TRP A 94 5.33 1.64 8.45
CA TRP A 94 5.21 0.50 7.54
C TRP A 94 4.87 0.94 6.10
N GLU A 95 4.27 2.12 5.95
CA GLU A 95 3.79 2.71 4.71
C GLU A 95 4.87 3.45 3.90
N LYS A 96 6.04 2.83 3.73
CA LYS A 96 7.15 3.44 2.98
C LYS A 96 6.83 3.58 1.49
N GLY A 97 7.65 4.37 0.79
CA GLY A 97 7.57 4.54 -0.67
C GLY A 97 6.29 5.25 -1.14
N GLY A 98 5.63 6.03 -0.28
CA GLY A 98 4.43 6.80 -0.64
C GLY A 98 3.11 6.01 -0.65
N SER A 99 3.14 4.74 -0.25
CA SER A 99 1.93 3.89 -0.14
C SER A 99 0.85 4.48 0.77
N ALA A 100 1.26 5.31 1.75
CA ALA A 100 0.38 6.10 2.62
C ALA A 100 -0.66 6.93 1.87
N VAL A 101 -0.33 7.45 0.69
CA VAL A 101 -1.22 8.31 -0.11
C VAL A 101 -2.35 7.50 -0.72
N VAL A 102 -2.04 6.30 -1.21
CA VAL A 102 -3.00 5.39 -1.83
C VAL A 102 -3.88 4.74 -0.77
N LEU A 103 -3.28 4.40 0.38
CA LEU A 103 -3.93 3.74 1.52
C LEU A 103 -4.45 4.70 2.59
N PHE A 104 -4.46 6.01 2.29
CA PHE A 104 -4.85 7.05 3.24
C PHE A 104 -6.14 6.74 4.03
N PRO A 105 -7.23 6.23 3.41
CA PRO A 105 -8.46 5.93 4.16
C PRO A 105 -8.29 4.83 5.22
N TYR A 106 -7.34 3.91 5.01
CA TYR A 106 -7.09 2.77 5.89
C TYR A 106 -5.93 3.01 6.86
N LYS A 107 -5.07 3.99 6.56
CA LYS A 107 -3.82 4.22 7.29
C LYS A 107 -4.03 4.20 8.80
N LYS A 108 -4.99 4.97 9.31
CA LYS A 108 -5.24 5.03 10.76
C LYS A 108 -5.59 3.67 11.37
N GLY A 109 -6.41 2.87 10.69
CA GLY A 109 -6.77 1.53 11.15
C GLY A 109 -5.59 0.56 11.09
N ILE A 110 -4.81 0.63 10.01
CA ILE A 110 -3.61 -0.19 9.85
C ILE A 110 -2.55 0.21 10.88
N ASP A 111 -2.34 1.49 11.15
CA ASP A 111 -1.39 1.97 12.18
C ASP A 111 -1.78 1.45 13.58
N GLN A 112 -3.08 1.45 13.91
CA GLN A 112 -3.58 0.89 15.16
C GLN A 112 -3.35 -0.62 15.25
N MET A 113 -3.52 -1.34 14.14
CA MET A 113 -3.23 -2.78 14.10
C MET A 113 -1.73 -3.05 14.17
N ALA A 114 -0.93 -2.29 13.43
CA ALA A 114 0.50 -2.48 13.26
C ALA A 114 1.24 -2.42 14.59
N GLY A 115 0.92 -1.45 15.46
CA GLY A 115 1.47 -1.37 16.80
C GLY A 115 2.99 -1.56 16.84
N ASP A 116 3.46 -2.53 17.62
CA ASP A 116 4.83 -3.04 17.68
C ASP A 116 5.00 -4.41 16.98
N MET A 117 4.02 -4.81 16.19
CA MET A 117 3.89 -6.14 15.59
C MET A 117 4.13 -6.15 14.07
N ALA A 118 4.14 -4.99 13.41
CA ALA A 118 4.46 -4.88 12.00
C ALA A 118 5.96 -4.73 11.78
N VAL A 119 6.53 -5.47 10.83
CA VAL A 119 7.91 -5.31 10.35
C VAL A 119 7.86 -4.83 8.90
N SER A 120 8.57 -3.77 8.57
CA SER A 120 8.66 -3.25 7.21
C SER A 120 10.10 -3.06 6.77
N PHE A 121 10.36 -3.25 5.49
CA PHE A 121 11.71 -3.19 4.91
C PHE A 121 11.63 -3.06 3.39
N PHE A 122 12.71 -2.60 2.76
CA PHE A 122 12.87 -2.62 1.31
C PHE A 122 13.63 -3.88 0.88
N ALA A 123 13.18 -4.48 -0.22
CA ALA A 123 13.86 -5.58 -0.91
C ALA A 123 13.38 -5.64 -2.37
N PRO A 124 14.12 -6.28 -3.29
CA PRO A 124 13.66 -6.48 -4.65
C PRO A 124 12.45 -7.43 -4.72
N ASP A 125 11.47 -7.12 -5.56
CA ASP A 125 10.41 -8.06 -5.93
C ASP A 125 10.95 -9.19 -6.82
N GLU A 126 10.09 -10.14 -7.19
CA GLU A 126 10.40 -11.25 -8.09
C GLU A 126 10.87 -10.82 -9.51
N HIS A 127 10.82 -9.52 -9.83
CA HIS A 127 11.30 -8.92 -11.08
C HIS A 127 12.50 -7.97 -10.86
N GLY A 128 13.02 -7.86 -9.64
CA GLY A 128 14.17 -7.01 -9.31
C GLY A 128 13.85 -5.54 -9.00
N HIS A 129 12.58 -5.15 -8.89
CA HIS A 129 12.21 -3.79 -8.49
C HIS A 129 12.25 -3.66 -6.98
N GLU A 130 12.91 -2.62 -6.47
CA GLU A 130 12.88 -2.31 -5.04
C GLU A 130 11.45 -1.95 -4.60
N VAL A 131 10.91 -2.71 -3.64
CA VAL A 131 9.56 -2.50 -3.09
C VAL A 131 9.59 -2.55 -1.57
N CYS A 132 8.67 -1.83 -0.94
CA CYS A 132 8.46 -1.92 0.50
C CYS A 132 7.59 -3.14 0.82
N PHE A 133 8.13 -4.06 1.60
CA PHE A 133 7.38 -5.12 2.25
C PHE A 133 6.92 -4.65 3.62
N ALA A 134 5.70 -5.04 4.01
CA ALA A 134 5.17 -4.84 5.35
C ALA A 134 4.49 -6.14 5.80
N MET A 135 4.93 -6.67 6.94
CA MET A 135 4.51 -7.95 7.48
C MET A 135 3.99 -7.79 8.89
N PHE A 136 2.76 -8.24 9.13
CA PHE A 136 2.22 -8.31 10.47
C PHE A 136 2.60 -9.63 11.13
N THR A 137 3.07 -9.57 12.38
CA THR A 137 3.37 -10.74 13.21
C THR A 137 2.37 -10.85 14.35
N TYR A 138 2.28 -12.01 14.99
CA TYR A 138 1.31 -12.24 16.06
C TYR A 138 1.74 -11.71 17.43
N THR A 139 3.02 -11.39 17.62
CA THR A 139 3.58 -10.85 18.87
C THR A 139 4.76 -9.92 18.60
N ALA A 140 4.98 -8.95 19.48
CA ALA A 140 6.13 -8.04 19.41
C ALA A 140 7.48 -8.76 19.43
N GLU A 141 7.59 -9.85 20.20
CA GLU A 141 8.79 -10.71 20.22
C GLU A 141 9.08 -11.32 18.84
N LYS A 142 8.04 -11.74 18.11
CA LYS A 142 8.17 -12.29 16.76
C LYS A 142 8.50 -11.20 15.74
N ALA A 143 7.98 -9.99 15.90
CA ALA A 143 8.38 -8.84 15.11
C ALA A 143 9.88 -8.54 15.28
N LEU A 144 10.36 -8.54 16.54
CA LEU A 144 11.77 -8.31 16.84
C LEU A 144 12.66 -9.43 16.27
N GLU A 145 12.30 -10.69 16.48
CA GLU A 145 13.04 -11.84 15.93
C GLU A 145 13.13 -11.78 14.40
N LEU A 146 12.04 -11.42 13.73
CA LEU A 146 12.01 -11.25 12.28
C LEU A 146 12.91 -10.09 11.84
N ALA A 147 12.80 -8.93 12.51
CA ALA A 147 13.61 -7.77 12.17
C ALA A 147 15.11 -8.02 12.34
N GLU A 148 15.53 -8.69 13.41
CA GLU A 148 16.94 -9.07 13.62
C GLU A 148 17.44 -10.04 12.55
N ARG A 149 16.62 -11.03 12.18
CA ARG A 149 16.91 -11.94 11.06
C ARG A 149 16.97 -11.24 9.70
N LEU A 150 16.35 -10.08 9.54
CA LEU A 150 16.42 -9.30 8.32
C LEU A 150 17.60 -8.31 8.31
N ARG A 151 18.04 -7.86 9.48
CA ARG A 151 19.14 -6.89 9.64
C ARG A 151 20.54 -7.49 9.62
N GLY A 152 20.70 -8.67 10.23
CA GLY A 152 22.00 -9.38 10.20
C GLY A 152 22.27 -10.03 8.85
#